data_AF-A0A7C5CR25-F1
#
_entry.id   AF-A0A7C5CR25-F1
#
_cell.length_a   1.000
_cell.length_b   1.000
_cell.length_c   1.000
_cell.angle_alpha   90.00
_cell.angle_beta   90.00
_cell.angle_gamma   90.00
#
_symmetry.space_group_name_H-M   'P 1'
#
loop_
_entity.id
_entity.type
_entity.pdbx_description
1 polymer ?
#
loop_
_entity_poly.entity_id
_entity_poly.type
_entity_poly.pdbx_seq_one_letter_code
_entity_poly.pdbx_strand_id
1 'polypeptide(L)'
;RLARSVETGMGRVRQSFLKSLKGLKTEGTLVAGILVSALIILLLIFVVAARRERKNRLPEGLWFYREMVRILAKRGLERLPQETPAEFATRVGMPEVKGLTEIFQRARYGGKRLTQDELKRVEKLLDSLRKRG
;
A
#
# COMPACT_ATOMS: atom_id res chain seq x y z
N ARG A 1 -15.78 -37.34 -43.58
CA ARG A 1 -17.19 -37.19 -43.11
C ARG A 1 -17.33 -36.63 -41.69
N LEU A 2 -16.25 -36.47 -40.90
CA LEU A 2 -16.31 -36.01 -39.50
C LEU A 2 -16.36 -34.47 -39.31
N ALA A 3 -15.87 -33.68 -40.28
CA ALA A 3 -15.82 -32.22 -40.16
C ALA A 3 -17.20 -31.51 -40.21
N ARG A 4 -18.19 -32.07 -40.93
CA ARG A 4 -19.55 -31.49 -41.03
C ARG A 4 -20.41 -31.68 -39.77
N SER A 5 -20.05 -32.62 -38.90
CA SER A 5 -20.84 -32.92 -37.70
C SER A 5 -20.56 -31.97 -36.52
N VAL A 6 -19.41 -31.29 -36.53
CA VAL A 6 -18.99 -30.37 -35.45
C VAL A 6 -19.64 -28.99 -35.61
N GLU A 7 -19.79 -28.49 -36.83
CA GLU A 7 -20.46 -27.20 -37.11
C GLU A 7 -21.95 -27.20 -36.73
N THR A 8 -22.60 -28.36 -36.86
CA THR A 8 -24.05 -28.50 -36.61
C THR A 8 -24.40 -28.55 -35.12
N GLY A 9 -23.44 -28.91 -34.26
CA GLY A 9 -23.61 -28.89 -32.80
C GLY A 9 -23.41 -27.49 -32.20
N MET A 10 -22.42 -26.75 -32.70
CA MET A 10 -22.03 -25.45 -32.16
C MET A 10 -23.07 -24.34 -32.41
N GLY A 11 -23.81 -24.42 -33.53
CA GLY A 11 -24.92 -23.52 -33.83
C GLY A 11 -26.10 -23.63 -32.86
N ARG A 12 -26.41 -24.83 -32.36
CA ARG A 12 -27.49 -25.08 -31.39
C ARG A 12 -27.13 -24.56 -29.99
N VAL A 13 -25.88 -24.72 -29.57
CA VAL A 13 -25.39 -24.17 -28.29
C VAL A 13 -25.45 -22.64 -28.30
N ARG A 14 -25.04 -22.01 -29.41
CA ARG A 14 -25.10 -20.54 -29.57
C ARG A 14 -26.53 -20.02 -29.60
N GLN A 15 -27.46 -20.73 -30.24
CA GLN A 15 -28.89 -20.34 -30.23
C GLN A 15 -29.55 -20.52 -28.86
N SER A 16 -29.21 -21.57 -28.12
CA SER A 16 -29.68 -21.79 -26.75
C SER A 16 -29.22 -20.66 -25.82
N PHE A 17 -27.94 -20.27 -25.92
CA PHE A 17 -27.37 -19.19 -25.12
C PHE A 17 -28.00 -17.83 -25.43
N LEU A 18 -28.23 -17.53 -26.72
CA LEU A 18 -28.90 -16.30 -27.15
C LEU A 18 -30.40 -16.27 -26.78
N LYS A 19 -31.07 -17.44 -26.72
CA LYS A 19 -32.44 -17.54 -26.21
C LYS A 19 -32.50 -17.31 -24.70
N SER A 20 -31.54 -17.83 -23.94
CA SER A 20 -31.45 -17.58 -22.49
C SER A 20 -31.16 -16.11 -22.17
N LEU A 21 -30.39 -15.40 -23.00
CA LEU A 21 -30.17 -13.95 -22.87
C LEU A 21 -31.42 -13.12 -23.22
N LYS A 22 -32.24 -13.58 -24.17
CA LYS A 22 -33.49 -12.91 -24.56
C LYS A 22 -34.68 -13.17 -23.62
N GLY A 23 -34.58 -14.17 -22.73
CA GLY A 23 -35.63 -14.56 -21.78
C GLY A 23 -35.62 -13.80 -20.45
N LEU A 24 -34.61 -12.97 -20.20
CA LEU A 24 -34.57 -12.04 -19.07
C LEU A 24 -35.57 -10.90 -19.34
N LYS A 25 -36.82 -11.12 -18.93
CA LYS A 25 -37.89 -10.12 -18.92
C LYS A 25 -37.36 -8.79 -18.37
N THR A 26 -37.79 -7.70 -19.00
CA THR A 26 -37.32 -6.32 -18.87
C THR A 26 -37.23 -5.82 -17.42
N GLU A 27 -38.01 -6.36 -16.48
CA GLU A 27 -37.95 -5.97 -15.06
C GLU A 27 -36.72 -6.49 -14.30
N GLY A 28 -36.18 -7.64 -14.69
CA GLY A 28 -34.96 -8.19 -14.08
C GLY A 28 -33.68 -7.53 -14.58
N THR A 29 -33.73 -6.87 -15.75
CA THR A 29 -32.53 -6.27 -16.37
C THR A 29 -32.06 -5.01 -15.65
N LEU A 30 -32.99 -4.21 -15.12
CA LEU A 30 -32.67 -3.01 -14.34
C LEU A 30 -32.05 -3.39 -12.99
N VAL A 31 -32.66 -4.36 -12.29
CA VAL A 31 -32.13 -4.86 -11.01
C VAL A 31 -30.75 -5.49 -11.20
N ALA A 32 -30.58 -6.32 -12.24
CA ALA A 32 -29.28 -6.89 -12.57
C ALA A 32 -28.24 -5.81 -12.92
N GLY A 33 -28.62 -4.77 -13.68
CA GLY A 33 -27.74 -3.64 -14.01
C GLY A 33 -27.30 -2.85 -12.77
N ILE A 34 -28.20 -2.63 -11.82
CA ILE A 34 -27.89 -1.96 -10.54
C ILE A 34 -26.93 -2.81 -9.71
N LEU A 35 -27.15 -4.12 -9.63
CA LEU A 35 -26.28 -5.02 -8.86
C LEU A 35 -24.86 -5.10 -9.47
N VAL A 36 -24.77 -5.18 -10.80
CA VAL A 36 -23.48 -5.20 -11.49
C VAL A 36 -22.75 -3.86 -11.33
N SER A 37 -23.44 -2.73 -11.47
CA SER A 37 -22.81 -1.41 -11.27
C SER A 37 -22.38 -1.18 -9.82
N ALA A 38 -23.18 -1.59 -8.84
CA ALA A 38 -22.80 -1.53 -7.44
C ALA A 38 -21.55 -2.39 -7.15
N LEU A 39 -21.47 -3.59 -7.72
CA LEU A 39 -20.30 -4.47 -7.58
C LEU A 39 -19.05 -3.83 -8.20
N ILE A 40 -19.16 -3.21 -9.38
CA ILE A 40 -18.06 -2.50 -10.04
C ILE A 40 -17.61 -1.31 -9.19
N ILE A 41 -18.53 -0.51 -8.66
CA ILE A 41 -18.21 0.63 -7.80
C ILE A 41 -17.50 0.15 -6.53
N LEU A 42 -17.98 -0.92 -5.90
CA LEU A 42 -17.39 -1.48 -4.69
C LEU A 42 -15.98 -2.05 -4.97
N LEU A 43 -15.79 -2.72 -6.11
CA LEU A 43 -14.47 -3.14 -6.59
C LEU A 43 -13.55 -1.93 -6.81
N LEU A 44 -14.05 -0.85 -7.41
CA LEU A 44 -13.28 0.34 -7.71
C LEU A 44 -12.87 1.08 -6.43
N ILE A 45 -13.78 1.20 -5.45
CA ILE A 45 -13.49 1.70 -4.11
C ILE A 45 -12.43 0.82 -3.43
N PHE A 46 -12.59 -0.51 -3.47
CA PHE A 46 -11.63 -1.45 -2.88
C PHE A 46 -10.24 -1.33 -3.51
N VAL A 47 -10.16 -1.25 -4.84
CA VAL A 47 -8.89 -1.08 -5.57
C VAL A 47 -8.24 0.27 -5.25
N VAL A 48 -9.02 1.36 -5.20
CA VAL A 48 -8.50 2.69 -4.86
C VAL A 48 -8.04 2.75 -3.40
N ALA A 49 -8.80 2.17 -2.47
CA ALA A 49 -8.43 2.09 -1.05
C ALA A 49 -7.15 1.26 -0.87
N ALA A 50 -7.07 0.08 -1.49
CA ALA A 50 -5.87 -0.77 -1.46
C ALA A 50 -4.66 -0.09 -2.10
N ARG A 51 -4.85 0.67 -3.19
CA ARG A 51 -3.78 1.49 -3.80
C ARG A 51 -3.36 2.64 -2.89
N ARG A 52 -4.30 3.27 -2.17
CA ARG A 52 -4.02 4.36 -1.22
C ARG A 52 -3.17 3.88 -0.05
N GLU A 53 -3.45 2.68 0.46
CA GLU A 53 -2.61 2.04 1.47
C GLU A 53 -1.20 1.74 0.94
N ARG A 54 -1.06 1.23 -0.28
CA ARG A 54 0.25 0.97 -0.88
C ARG A 54 1.07 2.25 -1.12
N LYS A 55 0.44 3.35 -1.52
CA LYS A 55 1.12 4.65 -1.76
C LYS A 55 1.57 5.31 -0.45
N ASN A 56 0.89 5.05 0.66
CA ASN A 56 1.24 5.59 1.99
C ASN A 56 2.17 4.68 2.80
N ARG A 57 2.41 3.44 2.35
CA ARG A 57 3.51 2.64 2.88
C ARG A 57 4.80 3.25 2.35
N LEU A 58 5.42 4.09 3.18
CA LEU A 58 6.86 4.38 3.06
C LEU A 58 7.58 3.04 2.73
N PRO A 59 8.61 3.05 1.86
CA PRO A 59 9.42 1.86 1.60
C PRO A 59 9.66 1.12 2.92
N GLU A 60 9.29 -0.16 2.98
CA GLU A 60 9.31 -0.97 4.19
C GLU A 60 10.59 -0.68 5.00
N GLY A 61 10.45 0.06 6.09
CA GLY A 61 11.58 0.45 6.93
C GLY A 61 11.95 1.94 7.02
N LEU A 62 11.18 2.89 6.50
CA LEU A 62 11.47 4.33 6.70
C LEU A 62 10.51 5.05 7.67
N TRP A 63 9.57 4.31 8.29
CA TRP A 63 8.56 4.88 9.19
C TRP A 63 9.17 5.47 10.47
N PHE A 64 10.21 4.83 11.01
CA PHE A 64 10.81 5.21 12.28
C PHE A 64 11.52 6.57 12.20
N TYR A 65 12.08 6.93 11.05
CA TYR A 65 12.76 8.22 10.88
C TYR A 65 11.73 9.36 10.93
N ARG A 66 10.57 9.16 10.30
CA ARG A 66 9.45 10.13 10.39
C ARG A 66 8.93 10.24 11.82
N GLU A 67 8.84 9.13 12.53
CA GLU A 67 8.43 9.11 13.94
C GLU A 67 9.44 9.86 14.83
N MET A 68 10.74 9.62 14.64
CA MET A 68 11.82 10.34 15.33
C MET A 68 11.71 11.86 15.11
N VAL A 69 11.60 12.31 13.85
CA VAL A 69 11.45 13.73 13.52
C VAL A 69 10.19 14.31 14.17
N ARG A 70 9.08 13.57 14.20
CA ARG A 70 7.85 14.00 14.87
C ARG A 70 8.02 14.15 16.37
N ILE A 71 8.69 13.21 17.04
CA ILE A 71 8.97 13.28 18.48
C ILE A 71 9.83 14.52 18.78
N LEU A 72 10.86 14.78 17.97
CA LEU A 72 11.76 15.92 18.14
C LEU A 72 11.05 17.25 17.82
N ALA A 73 10.21 17.31 16.80
CA ALA A 73 9.44 18.50 16.46
C ALA A 73 8.51 18.95 17.60
N LYS A 74 7.88 17.99 18.32
CA LYS A 74 7.09 18.30 19.53
C LYS A 74 7.90 18.97 20.64
N ARG A 75 9.23 18.89 20.56
CA ARG A 75 10.18 19.49 21.51
C ARG A 75 10.85 20.75 20.95
N GLY A 76 10.35 21.28 19.83
CA GLY A 76 10.94 22.45 19.15
C GLY A 76 12.19 22.13 18.32
N LEU A 77 12.56 20.85 18.19
CA LEU A 77 13.70 20.41 17.39
C LEU A 77 13.23 19.94 16.01
N GLU A 78 12.89 20.90 15.16
CA GLU A 78 12.48 20.62 13.78
C GLU A 78 13.69 20.45 12.87
N ARG A 79 13.55 19.60 11.85
CA ARG A 79 14.55 19.44 10.78
C ARG A 79 14.35 20.53 9.73
N LEU A 80 15.41 21.21 9.34
CA LEU A 80 15.32 22.21 8.27
C LEU A 80 15.12 21.53 6.90
N PRO A 81 14.45 22.20 5.94
CA PRO A 81 14.23 21.62 4.60
C PRO A 81 15.52 21.23 3.87
N GLN A 82 16.55 22.07 3.98
CA GLN A 82 17.87 21.89 3.36
C GLN A 82 18.81 20.99 4.17
N GLU A 83 18.45 20.66 5.41
CA GLU A 83 19.30 19.88 6.31
C GLU A 83 19.20 18.40 6.01
N THR A 84 20.37 17.77 5.83
CA THR A 84 20.47 16.33 5.63
C THR A 84 20.17 15.59 6.94
N PRO A 85 19.76 14.31 6.87
CA PRO A 85 19.57 13.50 8.08
C PRO A 85 20.80 13.46 9.00
N ALA A 86 22.02 13.41 8.45
CA ALA A 86 23.25 13.41 9.24
C ALA A 86 23.46 14.73 9.96
N GLU A 87 23.32 15.86 9.25
CA GLU A 87 23.44 17.20 9.83
C GLU A 87 22.41 17.40 10.95
N PHE A 88 21.18 16.98 10.73
CA PHE A 88 20.13 17.01 11.74
C PHE A 88 20.51 16.23 13.00
N ALA A 89 21.00 15.00 12.83
CA ALA A 89 21.42 14.17 13.95
C ALA A 89 22.60 14.78 14.71
N THR A 90 23.57 15.34 13.99
CA THR A 90 24.71 16.06 14.57
C THR A 90 24.26 17.28 15.37
N ARG A 91 23.34 18.08 14.82
CA ARG A 91 22.81 19.27 15.50
C ARG A 91 22.00 18.93 16.74
N VAL A 92 21.20 17.87 16.70
CA VAL A 92 20.42 17.42 17.87
C VAL A 92 21.32 16.81 18.94
N GLY A 93 22.44 16.19 18.55
CA GLY A 93 23.48 15.71 19.49
C GLY A 93 23.07 14.50 20.35
N MET A 94 21.89 13.91 20.13
CA MET A 94 21.40 12.78 20.91
C MET A 94 21.86 11.44 20.33
N PRO A 95 22.42 10.51 21.14
CA PRO A 95 22.87 9.19 20.67
C PRO A 95 21.77 8.38 19.96
N GLU A 96 20.53 8.47 20.43
CA GLU A 96 19.37 7.78 19.86
C GLU A 96 19.07 8.27 18.45
N VAL A 97 19.15 9.58 18.26
CA VAL A 97 18.89 10.25 16.98
C VAL A 97 19.99 9.91 15.98
N LYS A 98 21.25 9.85 16.43
CA LYS A 98 22.37 9.38 15.62
C LYS A 98 22.17 7.92 15.19
N GLY A 99 21.87 7.02 16.13
CA GLY A 99 21.66 5.61 15.83
C GLY A 99 20.49 5.34 14.87
N LEU A 100 19.36 6.04 15.04
CA LEU A 100 18.23 5.96 14.12
C LEU A 100 18.60 6.50 12.73
N THR A 101 19.36 7.58 12.66
CA THR A 101 19.80 8.19 11.41
C THR A 101 20.76 7.28 10.63
N GLU A 102 21.68 6.61 11.30
CA GLU A 102 22.60 5.64 10.66
C GLU A 102 21.82 4.47 10.04
N ILE A 103 20.85 3.91 10.77
CA ILE A 103 19.98 2.84 10.25
C ILE A 103 19.18 3.33 9.04
N PHE A 104 18.64 4.56 9.11
CA PHE A 104 17.90 5.18 8.01
C PHE A 104 18.75 5.35 6.76
N GLN A 105 19.95 5.92 6.88
CA GLN A 105 20.82 6.17 5.73
C GLN A 105 21.21 4.87 5.04
N ARG A 106 21.57 3.85 5.83
CA ARG A 106 21.93 2.54 5.29
C ARG A 106 20.73 1.84 4.62
N ALA A 107 19.53 1.91 5.19
CA ALA A 107 18.34 1.34 4.57
C ALA A 107 17.94 2.10 3.29
N ARG A 108 18.04 3.44 3.30
CA ARG A 108 17.63 4.30 2.19
C ARG A 108 18.62 4.28 1.02
N TYR A 109 19.92 4.34 1.30
CA TYR A 109 20.96 4.47 0.28
C TYR A 109 21.72 3.16 0.02
N GLY A 110 21.71 2.24 0.97
CA GLY A 110 22.38 0.94 0.83
C GLY A 110 21.53 -0.15 0.17
N GLY A 111 20.27 0.12 -0.15
CA GLY A 111 19.37 -0.82 -0.86
C GLY A 111 19.02 -2.10 -0.08
N LYS A 112 19.37 -2.18 1.21
CA LYS A 112 19.11 -3.35 2.06
C LYS A 112 17.84 -3.14 2.88
N ARG A 113 17.00 -4.18 2.93
CA ARG A 113 15.88 -4.25 3.89
C ARG A 113 16.43 -4.32 5.32
N LEU A 114 15.63 -3.82 6.27
CA LEU A 114 15.97 -3.95 7.69
C LEU A 114 15.94 -5.43 8.11
N THR A 115 16.96 -5.84 8.85
CA THR A 115 16.97 -7.12 9.55
C THR A 115 16.08 -7.07 10.79
N GLN A 116 15.72 -8.24 11.33
CA GLN A 116 14.93 -8.31 12.57
C GLN A 116 15.66 -7.67 13.76
N ASP A 117 16.99 -7.77 13.81
CA ASP A 117 17.79 -7.17 14.89
C ASP A 117 17.82 -5.64 14.79
N GLU A 118 17.82 -5.10 13.57
CA GLU A 118 17.72 -3.66 13.35
C GLU A 118 16.34 -3.13 13.71
N LEU A 119 15.28 -3.89 13.42
CA LEU A 119 13.92 -3.52 13.84
C LEU A 119 13.84 -3.43 15.37
N LYS A 120 14.35 -4.44 16.09
CA LYS A 120 14.43 -4.42 17.56
C LYS A 120 15.26 -3.24 18.07
N ARG A 121 16.37 -2.92 17.38
CA ARG A 121 17.23 -1.78 17.74
C ARG A 121 16.50 -0.45 17.52
N VAL A 122 15.79 -0.31 16.41
CA VAL A 122 14.96 0.87 16.10
C VAL A 122 13.91 1.09 17.19
N GLU A 123 13.20 0.04 17.58
CA GLU A 123 12.19 0.11 18.64
C GLU A 123 12.79 0.57 19.97
N LYS A 124 13.92 -0.01 20.38
CA LYS A 124 14.63 0.41 21.59
C LYS A 124 15.04 1.88 21.55
N LEU A 125 15.63 2.33 20.44
CA LEU A 125 16.07 3.72 20.29
C LEU A 125 14.89 4.70 20.32
N LEU A 126 13.77 4.37 19.68
CA LEU A 126 12.55 5.18 19.72
C LEU A 126 11.96 5.24 21.13
N ASP A 127 11.93 4.12 21.86
CA ASP A 127 11.44 4.06 23.23
C ASP A 127 12.32 4.92 24.17
N SER A 128 13.64 4.79 24.06
CA SER A 128 14.59 5.65 24.77
C SER A 128 14.38 7.13 24.44
N LEU A 129 14.17 7.46 23.16
CA LEU A 129 13.93 8.83 22.73
C LEU A 129 12.62 9.39 23.30
N ARG A 130 11.56 8.58 23.36
CA ARG A 130 10.26 8.96 23.95
C ARG A 130 10.37 9.24 25.44
N LYS A 131 11.10 8.42 26.19
CA LYS A 131 11.28 8.54 27.65
C LYS A 131 12.13 9.73 28.09
N ARG A 132 13.02 10.25 27.21
CA ARG A 132 13.95 11.35 27.55
C ARG A 132 13.33 12.75 27.39
N GLY A 133 12.04 12.88 27.16
CA GLY A 133 11.34 14.16 27.16
C GLY A 133 9.96 14.03 27.78
#